data_AF-A0A938EXP3-F1
#
_entry.id   AF-A0A938EXP3-F1
#
_cell.length_a   1.000
_cell.length_b   1.000
_cell.length_c   1.000
_cell.angle_alpha   90.00
_cell.angle_beta   90.00
_cell.angle_gamma   90.00
#
_symmetry.space_group_name_H-M   'P 1'
#
loop_
_entity.id
_entity.type
_entity.pdbx_description
1 polymer ?
#
loop_
_entity_poly.entity_id
_entity_poly.type
_entity_poly.pdbx_seq_one_letter_code
_entity_poly.pdbx_strand_id
1 'polypeptide(L)'
;MFFFFYLKCFCIIINEKFTAFILNITKNNKHIKRRSPSVFAKRTCNIIIILVIFILIIFMPALILQGCGLFYFDEENLSLPDTVAESNKYSKNPDSGGSTGSIDYVSENGEVYKNSNDGDDVQPDTFLVYEVIDGDTFIIKNGESVRLLGINAPEMDRYYYEESGEVLRIIVEDKKVRLEKDITNRDLYGRFLRYVYLDDLFVNLEMVKRGFANVFTMAPDVKYADILVMAERYARENELGLWQKSLTSGIKVTVNYDAEGDDRKNLNGEYVILENSNSYDIDIGGWSIKDSATNIYDFGNFIFKSNSRIFLYTGSGKDSIEEGKFYWGSTKPVWNNDHDTLYLRDREGLLVEIYNY
;
A
#
# COMPACT_ATOMS: atom_id res chain seq x y z
N MET A 1 -10.32 11.90 -33.73
CA MET A 1 -9.78 11.22 -34.94
C MET A 1 -8.56 11.90 -35.57
N PHE A 2 -8.39 13.22 -35.45
CA PHE A 2 -7.19 13.93 -35.97
C PHE A 2 -5.89 13.75 -35.15
N PHE A 3 -5.98 13.47 -33.85
CA PHE A 3 -4.82 13.30 -32.97
C PHE A 3 -3.99 12.03 -33.27
N PHE A 4 -4.66 10.94 -33.65
CA PHE A 4 -3.99 9.67 -34.01
C PHE A 4 -3.24 9.71 -35.35
N PHE A 5 -3.65 10.59 -36.27
CA PHE A 5 -2.96 10.75 -37.56
C PHE A 5 -1.64 11.52 -37.39
N TYR A 6 -1.62 12.51 -36.52
CA TYR A 6 -0.40 13.29 -36.24
C TYR A 6 0.66 12.46 -35.51
N LEU A 7 0.27 11.62 -34.55
CA LEU A 7 1.21 10.75 -33.82
C LEU A 7 1.85 9.70 -34.73
N LYS A 8 1.08 9.12 -35.67
CA LYS A 8 1.62 8.16 -36.65
C LYS A 8 2.59 8.81 -37.64
N CYS A 9 2.29 10.00 -38.14
CA CYS A 9 3.21 10.72 -39.03
C CYS A 9 4.47 11.21 -38.30
N PHE A 10 4.37 11.62 -37.03
CA PHE A 10 5.52 12.09 -36.25
C PHE A 10 6.49 10.96 -35.89
N CYS A 11 5.99 9.77 -35.52
CA CYS A 11 6.84 8.61 -35.26
C CYS A 11 7.58 8.10 -36.52
N ILE A 12 6.96 8.18 -37.70
CA ILE A 12 7.59 7.73 -38.96
C ILE A 12 8.72 8.69 -39.38
N ILE A 13 8.50 10.00 -39.25
CA ILE A 13 9.52 11.02 -39.62
C ILE A 13 10.73 10.99 -38.69
N ILE A 14 10.52 10.73 -37.39
CA ILE A 14 11.64 10.57 -36.44
C ILE A 14 12.44 9.31 -36.77
N ASN A 15 11.80 8.20 -37.13
CA ASN A 15 12.51 6.95 -37.39
C ASN A 15 13.40 7.01 -38.64
N GLU A 16 12.94 7.62 -39.74
CA GLU A 16 13.77 7.74 -40.95
C GLU A 16 14.95 8.72 -40.78
N LYS A 17 14.72 9.88 -40.13
CA LYS A 17 15.79 10.87 -39.92
C LYS A 17 16.81 10.42 -38.88
N PHE A 18 16.37 9.67 -37.86
CA PHE A 18 17.25 9.12 -36.84
C PHE A 18 18.14 8.00 -37.41
N THR A 19 17.58 7.12 -38.26
CA THR A 19 18.35 6.06 -38.91
C THR A 19 19.40 6.63 -39.88
N ALA A 20 19.06 7.69 -40.63
CA ALA A 20 20.00 8.40 -41.50
C ALA A 20 21.12 9.10 -40.70
N PHE A 21 20.82 9.64 -39.52
CA PHE A 21 21.78 10.30 -38.63
C PHE A 21 22.78 9.29 -38.02
N ILE A 22 22.30 8.12 -37.56
CA ILE A 22 23.16 7.04 -37.04
C ILE A 22 24.06 6.45 -38.14
N LEU A 23 23.56 6.33 -39.37
CA LEU A 23 24.35 5.89 -40.53
C LEU A 23 25.43 6.92 -40.94
N ASN A 24 25.20 8.21 -40.71
CA ASN A 24 26.17 9.27 -41.02
C ASN A 24 27.29 9.34 -39.96
N ILE A 25 26.96 9.14 -38.68
CA ILE A 25 27.93 9.06 -37.57
C ILE A 25 28.85 7.83 -37.71
N THR A 26 28.33 6.73 -38.23
CA THR A 26 29.11 5.49 -38.41
C THR A 26 29.99 5.51 -39.68
N LYS A 27 29.61 6.25 -40.74
CA LYS A 27 30.45 6.39 -41.95
C LYS A 27 31.66 7.32 -41.80
N ASN A 28 31.60 8.31 -40.90
CA ASN A 28 32.66 9.32 -40.76
C ASN A 28 33.78 8.98 -39.75
N ASN A 29 33.72 7.83 -39.07
CA ASN A 29 34.75 7.43 -38.10
C ASN A 29 35.62 6.27 -38.61
N LYS A 30 36.50 6.54 -39.58
CA LYS A 30 37.48 5.55 -40.09
C LYS A 30 38.81 5.48 -39.34
N HIS A 31 38.97 6.18 -38.22
CA HIS A 31 40.23 6.16 -37.46
C HIS A 31 40.02 6.06 -35.94
N ILE A 32 39.59 4.91 -35.43
CA ILE A 32 39.84 4.53 -34.03
C ILE A 32 40.24 3.05 -33.96
N LYS A 33 41.56 2.81 -33.91
CA LYS A 33 42.15 1.51 -33.59
C LYS A 33 42.15 1.31 -32.07
N ARG A 34 41.60 0.16 -31.64
CA ARG A 34 41.82 -0.60 -30.39
C ARG A 34 41.82 0.18 -29.06
N ARG A 35 40.65 0.23 -28.40
CA ARG A 35 40.51 0.25 -26.93
C ARG A 35 39.32 -0.63 -26.50
N SER A 36 39.38 -1.19 -25.30
CA SER A 36 38.50 -2.27 -24.82
C SER A 36 37.01 -1.87 -24.75
N PRO A 37 36.06 -2.81 -24.94
CA PRO A 37 34.64 -2.52 -25.15
C PRO A 37 33.90 -1.90 -23.96
N SER A 38 34.42 -2.02 -22.73
CA SER A 38 33.66 -1.72 -21.50
C SER A 38 33.58 -0.23 -21.13
N VAL A 39 34.55 0.59 -21.53
CA VAL A 39 34.60 2.02 -21.18
C VAL A 39 33.86 2.89 -22.20
N PHE A 40 33.79 2.44 -23.46
CA PHE A 40 33.12 3.17 -24.54
C PHE A 40 31.59 3.08 -24.43
N ALA A 41 31.07 1.88 -24.10
CA ALA A 41 29.62 1.65 -23.92
C ALA A 41 29.01 2.48 -22.77
N LYS A 42 29.76 2.66 -21.66
CA LYS A 42 29.32 3.50 -20.53
C LYS A 42 29.28 4.99 -20.89
N ARG A 43 30.23 5.50 -21.69
CA ARG A 43 30.23 6.91 -22.11
C ARG A 43 29.14 7.23 -23.14
N THR A 44 28.83 6.32 -24.05
CA THR A 44 27.76 6.51 -25.03
C THR A 44 26.37 6.42 -24.40
N CYS A 45 26.18 5.58 -23.38
CA CYS A 45 24.91 5.47 -22.66
C CYS A 45 24.60 6.75 -21.86
N ASN A 46 25.60 7.30 -21.16
CA ASN A 46 25.43 8.54 -20.40
C ASN A 46 25.10 9.75 -21.30
N ILE A 47 25.66 9.81 -22.51
CA ILE A 47 25.36 10.89 -23.47
C ILE A 47 23.92 10.77 -24.00
N ILE A 48 23.44 9.55 -24.26
CA ILE A 48 22.07 9.31 -24.72
C ILE A 48 21.07 9.67 -23.62
N ILE A 49 21.34 9.29 -22.37
CA ILE A 49 20.48 9.64 -21.22
C ILE A 49 20.42 11.16 -21.03
N ILE A 50 21.55 11.86 -21.12
CA ILE A 50 21.60 13.32 -21.02
C ILE A 50 20.83 13.97 -22.18
N LEU A 51 20.94 13.46 -23.41
CA LEU A 51 20.17 13.96 -24.56
C LEU A 51 18.67 13.73 -24.41
N VAL A 52 18.23 12.60 -23.87
CA VAL A 52 16.81 12.30 -23.61
C VAL A 52 16.25 13.23 -22.53
N ILE A 53 16.98 13.44 -21.43
CA ILE A 53 16.59 14.37 -20.37
C ILE A 53 16.52 15.82 -20.91
N PHE A 54 17.48 16.23 -21.75
CA PHE A 54 17.51 17.56 -22.34
C PHE A 54 16.35 17.78 -23.33
N ILE A 55 15.98 16.76 -24.11
CA ILE A 55 14.80 16.80 -24.98
C ILE A 55 13.52 16.87 -24.15
N LEU A 56 13.41 16.11 -23.05
CA LEU A 56 12.24 16.15 -22.17
C LEU A 56 12.06 17.52 -21.51
N ILE A 57 13.14 18.15 -21.04
CA ILE A 57 13.10 19.49 -20.42
C ILE A 57 12.75 20.59 -21.43
N ILE A 58 13.19 20.48 -22.68
CA ILE A 58 12.91 21.48 -23.72
C ILE A 58 11.48 21.34 -24.27
N PHE A 59 10.93 20.12 -24.35
CA PHE A 59 9.62 19.87 -24.94
C PHE A 59 8.46 19.77 -23.93
N MET A 60 8.71 19.50 -22.64
CA MET A 60 7.68 19.50 -21.59
C MET A 60 6.96 20.86 -21.41
N PRO A 61 7.65 22.02 -21.43
CA PRO A 61 6.98 23.31 -21.29
C PRO A 61 6.04 23.63 -22.46
N ALA A 62 6.29 23.07 -23.65
CA ALA A 62 5.46 23.27 -24.84
C ALA A 62 4.14 22.46 -24.78
N LEU A 63 4.10 21.36 -24.01
CA LEU A 63 2.88 20.60 -23.76
C LEU A 63 1.97 21.26 -22.71
N ILE A 64 2.55 22.00 -21.77
CA ILE A 64 1.80 22.76 -20.75
C ILE A 64 1.15 24.01 -21.38
N LEU A 65 1.78 24.64 -22.38
CA LEU A 65 1.22 25.82 -23.05
C LEU A 65 0.13 25.54 -24.11
N GLN A 66 -0.07 24.29 -24.54
CA GLN A 66 -1.18 23.91 -25.43
C GLN A 66 -2.38 23.29 -24.68
N GLY A 67 -2.26 23.10 -23.36
CA GLY A 67 -3.33 22.56 -22.50
C GLY A 67 -4.03 23.60 -21.62
N CYS A 68 -3.63 24.88 -21.67
CA CYS A 68 -4.33 25.95 -20.96
C CYS A 68 -5.63 26.32 -21.68
N GLY A 69 -6.70 25.60 -21.39
CA GLY A 69 -8.03 25.93 -21.89
C GLY A 69 -9.07 24.84 -21.69
N LEU A 70 -9.31 24.44 -20.44
CA LEU A 70 -10.61 24.06 -19.88
C LEU A 70 -10.35 23.41 -18.52
N PHE A 71 -10.91 23.99 -17.46
CA PHE A 71 -11.26 23.47 -16.13
C PHE A 71 -11.11 24.61 -15.13
N TYR A 72 -12.04 25.58 -15.24
CA TYR A 72 -12.52 26.28 -14.05
C TYR A 72 -13.23 25.21 -13.21
N PHE A 73 -12.71 24.91 -12.02
CA PHE A 73 -13.46 24.20 -11.00
C PHE A 73 -14.18 25.25 -10.16
N ASP A 74 -15.52 25.18 -10.18
CA ASP A 74 -16.39 25.85 -9.23
C ASP A 74 -16.11 25.29 -7.84
N GLU A 75 -15.81 26.18 -6.91
CA GLU A 75 -15.67 25.90 -5.49
C GLU A 75 -17.05 26.06 -4.83
N GLU A 76 -18.00 25.21 -5.20
CA GLU A 76 -19.29 25.09 -4.51
C GLU A 76 -19.88 23.70 -4.74
N ASN A 77 -20.20 23.00 -3.63
CA ASN A 77 -20.80 21.66 -3.52
C ASN A 77 -19.86 20.46 -3.31
N LEU A 78 -19.01 20.53 -2.28
CA LEU A 78 -18.69 19.35 -1.48
C LEU A 78 -19.28 19.51 -0.07
N SER A 79 -20.60 19.61 0.02
CA SER A 79 -21.31 19.37 1.28
C SER A 79 -21.24 17.89 1.59
N LEU A 80 -20.60 17.55 2.72
CA LEU A 80 -20.68 16.23 3.34
C LEU A 80 -22.16 15.82 3.47
N PRO A 81 -22.56 14.58 3.13
CA PRO A 81 -23.89 14.10 3.48
C PRO A 81 -24.04 14.07 5.01
N ASP A 82 -25.09 14.71 5.52
CA ASP A 82 -25.43 14.90 6.94
C ASP A 82 -25.68 13.59 7.74
N THR A 83 -25.35 12.42 7.22
CA THR A 83 -25.77 11.12 7.78
C THR A 83 -24.79 10.50 8.79
N VAL A 84 -23.75 11.20 9.24
CA VAL A 84 -22.85 10.72 10.32
C VAL A 84 -23.17 11.38 11.68
N ALA A 85 -24.11 12.32 11.72
CA ALA A 85 -24.47 13.06 12.95
C ALA A 85 -25.60 12.42 13.78
N GLU A 86 -26.20 11.29 13.38
CA GLU A 86 -27.47 10.82 13.98
C GLU A 86 -27.45 9.48 14.73
N SER A 87 -26.29 8.85 14.99
CA SER A 87 -26.24 7.61 15.80
C SER A 87 -25.94 7.81 17.29
N ASN A 88 -25.74 9.03 17.79
CA ASN A 88 -25.45 9.31 19.21
C ASN A 88 -26.55 10.09 19.96
N LYS A 89 -27.81 9.76 19.70
CA LYS A 89 -28.94 10.17 20.57
C LYS A 89 -29.76 8.94 20.93
N TYR A 90 -29.40 8.25 22.02
CA TYR A 90 -30.35 7.63 22.95
C TYR A 90 -29.60 7.08 24.18
N SER A 91 -29.38 7.94 25.19
CA SER A 91 -29.55 7.61 26.61
C SER A 91 -29.19 8.84 27.46
N LYS A 92 -30.18 9.69 27.72
CA LYS A 92 -30.21 10.55 28.91
C LYS A 92 -31.63 10.51 29.44
N ASN A 93 -31.82 9.82 30.55
CA ASN A 93 -32.98 10.05 31.41
C ASN A 93 -32.65 11.26 32.31
N PRO A 94 -33.56 12.23 32.48
CA PRO A 94 -33.31 13.43 33.27
C PRO A 94 -33.62 13.16 34.74
N ASP A 95 -32.76 13.61 35.65
CA ASP A 95 -33.18 14.37 36.83
C ASP A 95 -32.01 14.80 37.72
N SER A 96 -32.16 16.01 38.27
CA SER A 96 -31.37 16.70 39.30
C SER A 96 -30.23 17.62 38.82
N GLY A 97 -30.50 18.93 38.93
CA GLY A 97 -29.55 20.01 38.74
C GLY A 97 -28.73 20.34 39.98
N GLY A 98 -27.78 21.26 39.82
CA GLY A 98 -27.24 22.05 40.92
C GLY A 98 -25.71 22.14 41.00
N SER A 99 -25.22 23.32 40.64
CA SER A 99 -24.03 24.00 41.17
C SER A 99 -22.64 23.68 40.59
N THR A 100 -22.00 24.80 40.26
CA THR A 100 -20.61 25.06 39.92
C THR A 100 -19.66 24.62 41.03
N GLY A 101 -18.69 23.77 40.68
CA GLY A 101 -17.52 23.46 41.50
C GLY A 101 -16.36 23.08 40.60
N SER A 102 -15.32 23.93 40.60
CA SER A 102 -13.99 23.65 40.07
C SER A 102 -13.44 22.39 40.72
N ILE A 103 -13.07 21.39 39.91
CA ILE A 103 -12.38 20.19 40.37
C ILE A 103 -10.91 20.34 39.98
N ASP A 104 -10.07 20.60 40.97
CA ASP A 104 -8.62 20.60 40.82
C ASP A 104 -8.14 19.14 40.66
N TYR A 105 -7.50 18.82 39.54
CA TYR A 105 -6.78 17.56 39.37
C TYR A 105 -5.38 17.70 39.96
N VAL A 106 -5.10 16.97 41.03
CA VAL A 106 -3.76 16.86 41.63
C VAL A 106 -3.04 15.65 41.01
N SER A 107 -1.89 15.87 40.37
CA SER A 107 -0.98 14.78 39.98
C SER A 107 -0.11 14.34 41.17
N GLU A 108 0.35 13.09 41.17
CA GLU A 108 1.18 12.49 42.24
C GLU A 108 2.52 13.19 42.50
N ASN A 109 2.87 14.24 41.75
CA ASN A 109 4.12 14.98 41.92
C ASN A 109 3.94 16.40 42.51
N GLY A 110 2.72 16.79 42.91
CA GLY A 110 2.52 17.99 43.74
C GLY A 110 2.76 19.35 43.06
N GLU A 111 2.82 19.41 41.73
CA GLU A 111 2.92 20.69 41.01
C GLU A 111 1.53 21.29 40.76
N VAL A 112 1.33 22.52 41.26
CA VAL A 112 0.11 23.32 41.09
C VAL A 112 0.17 24.03 39.74
N TYR A 113 -0.61 23.56 38.77
CA TYR A 113 -0.85 24.29 37.52
C TYR A 113 -1.94 25.34 37.75
N LYS A 114 -1.57 26.63 37.68
CA LYS A 114 -2.53 27.72 37.67
C LYS A 114 -3.21 27.77 36.29
N ASN A 115 -4.54 27.67 36.26
CA ASN A 115 -5.31 27.99 35.07
C ASN A 115 -5.17 29.48 34.73
N SER A 116 -4.34 29.81 33.75
CA SER A 116 -4.42 31.07 33.02
C SER A 116 -5.47 30.92 31.93
N ASN A 117 -6.63 31.55 32.13
CA ASN A 117 -7.55 31.89 31.05
C ASN A 117 -6.90 32.98 30.19
N ASP A 118 -6.12 32.57 29.18
CA ASP A 118 -5.80 33.37 28.02
C ASP A 118 -5.76 32.42 26.81
N GLY A 119 -6.37 32.86 25.70
CA GLY A 119 -6.55 32.08 24.48
C GLY A 119 -5.25 31.90 23.69
N ASP A 120 -4.28 31.21 24.28
CA ASP A 120 -3.12 30.68 23.55
C ASP A 120 -3.52 29.41 22.79
N ASP A 121 -3.26 29.42 21.50
CA ASP A 121 -3.22 28.24 20.63
C ASP A 121 -2.24 27.23 21.27
N VAL A 122 -2.75 26.28 22.04
CA VAL A 122 -1.95 25.19 22.61
C VAL A 122 -1.52 24.34 21.43
N GLN A 123 -0.39 24.71 20.82
CA GLN A 123 0.27 23.93 19.80
C GLN A 123 0.46 22.53 20.36
N PRO A 124 -0.17 21.50 19.77
CA PRO A 124 -0.11 20.15 20.30
C PRO A 124 1.36 19.71 20.36
N ASP A 125 1.72 18.95 21.39
CA ASP A 125 3.08 18.43 21.54
C ASP A 125 3.50 17.68 20.26
N THR A 126 4.59 18.15 19.65
CA THR A 126 5.17 17.55 18.44
C THR A 126 6.49 16.86 18.75
N PHE A 127 6.76 15.76 18.06
CA PHE A 127 7.91 14.90 18.27
C PHE A 127 8.77 14.85 17.00
N LEU A 128 10.07 15.06 17.15
CA LEU A 128 11.01 14.93 16.03
C LEU A 128 11.21 13.45 15.68
N VAL A 129 10.96 13.07 14.44
CA VAL A 129 11.31 11.75 13.91
C VAL A 129 12.81 11.67 13.66
N TYR A 130 13.42 10.59 14.13
CA TYR A 130 14.85 10.33 14.02
C TYR A 130 15.19 9.38 12.87
N GLU A 131 14.41 8.31 12.70
CA GLU A 131 14.69 7.25 11.73
C GLU A 131 13.40 6.53 11.35
N VAL A 132 13.20 6.27 10.06
CA VAL A 132 12.12 5.38 9.58
C VAL A 132 12.65 3.96 9.39
N ILE A 133 11.96 2.99 10.02
CA ILE A 133 12.35 1.58 10.03
C ILE A 133 11.77 0.84 8.82
N ASP A 134 10.47 1.01 8.58
CA ASP A 134 9.72 0.37 7.49
C ASP A 134 8.50 1.24 7.11
N GLY A 135 7.57 0.71 6.31
CA GLY A 135 6.39 1.43 5.82
C GLY A 135 5.33 1.79 6.87
N ASP A 136 5.47 1.35 8.13
CA ASP A 136 4.51 1.67 9.18
C ASP A 136 5.12 1.87 10.58
N THR A 137 6.45 1.89 10.67
CA THR A 137 7.20 2.04 11.92
C THR A 137 8.34 3.06 11.79
N PHE A 138 8.46 3.95 12.77
CA PHE A 138 9.60 4.88 12.89
C PHE A 138 10.02 5.09 14.35
N ILE A 139 11.19 5.68 14.55
CA ILE A 139 11.74 6.04 15.86
C ILE A 139 11.75 7.56 16.01
N ILE A 140 11.29 8.07 17.15
CA ILE A 140 11.41 9.49 17.51
C ILE A 140 12.69 9.77 18.30
N LYS A 141 13.10 11.04 18.37
CA LYS A 141 14.43 11.45 18.87
C LYS A 141 14.79 10.99 20.28
N ASN A 142 13.80 10.68 21.12
CA ASN A 142 14.02 10.13 22.46
C ASN A 142 14.26 8.61 22.47
N GLY A 143 14.31 7.96 21.30
CA GLY A 143 14.56 6.52 21.13
C GLY A 143 13.31 5.64 21.13
N GLU A 144 12.12 6.23 21.28
CA GLU A 144 10.85 5.49 21.31
C GLU A 144 10.39 5.14 19.90
N SER A 145 10.00 3.88 19.69
CA SER A 145 9.40 3.41 18.44
C SER A 145 7.90 3.73 18.39
N VAL A 146 7.41 4.10 17.20
CA VAL A 146 6.01 4.40 16.90
C VAL A 146 5.56 3.50 15.75
N ARG A 147 4.45 2.78 15.95
CA ARG A 147 3.74 1.96 14.95
C ARG A 147 2.44 2.66 14.55
N LEU A 148 2.25 2.85 13.25
CA LEU A 148 1.08 3.52 12.69
C LEU A 148 -0.19 2.69 12.91
N LEU A 149 -1.17 3.21 13.66
CA LEU A 149 -2.44 2.54 13.88
C LEU A 149 -3.29 2.41 12.60
N GLY A 150 -4.05 1.31 12.50
CA GLY A 150 -5.06 1.11 11.46
C GLY A 150 -4.53 0.67 10.10
N ILE A 151 -3.21 0.50 9.94
CA ILE A 151 -2.58 0.15 8.67
C ILE A 151 -1.53 -0.94 8.85
N ASN A 152 -1.25 -1.70 7.80
CA ASN A 152 -0.12 -2.63 7.73
C ASN A 152 0.61 -2.46 6.41
N ALA A 153 1.89 -2.13 6.48
CA ALA A 153 2.79 -2.10 5.33
C ALA A 153 3.25 -3.54 4.98
N PRO A 154 3.79 -3.75 3.77
CA PRO A 154 4.43 -5.03 3.42
C PRO A 154 5.60 -5.34 4.36
N GLU A 155 5.93 -6.62 4.49
CA GLU A 155 7.13 -7.09 5.21
C GLU A 155 8.37 -7.04 4.30
N MET A 156 9.58 -7.08 4.87
CA MET A 156 10.87 -6.86 4.18
C MET A 156 11.11 -7.64 2.89
N ASP A 157 10.60 -8.87 2.80
CA ASP A 157 10.75 -9.75 1.63
C ASP A 157 9.57 -9.67 0.65
N ARG A 158 8.65 -8.72 0.85
CA ARG A 158 7.42 -8.59 0.09
C ARG A 158 7.45 -7.43 -0.89
N TYR A 159 6.70 -7.61 -1.97
CA TYR A 159 6.48 -6.58 -2.96
C TYR A 159 6.03 -5.27 -2.30
N TYR A 160 6.63 -4.16 -2.75
CA TYR A 160 6.33 -2.80 -2.30
C TYR A 160 6.83 -2.43 -0.90
N TYR A 161 7.63 -3.28 -0.24
CA TYR A 161 8.24 -2.98 1.06
C TYR A 161 9.11 -1.72 1.03
N GLU A 162 10.09 -1.69 0.12
CA GLU A 162 11.07 -0.61 0.03
C GLU A 162 10.39 0.72 -0.33
N GLU A 163 9.45 0.69 -1.30
CA GLU A 163 8.68 1.85 -1.71
C GLU A 163 7.81 2.39 -0.56
N SER A 164 7.19 1.50 0.22
CA SER A 164 6.38 1.90 1.38
C SER A 164 7.24 2.58 2.45
N GLY A 165 8.39 1.99 2.80
CA GLY A 165 9.34 2.58 3.75
C GLY A 165 9.90 3.93 3.27
N GLU A 166 10.26 4.04 1.99
CA GLU A 166 10.76 5.29 1.42
C GLU A 166 9.71 6.40 1.40
N VAL A 167 8.44 6.08 1.12
CA VAL A 167 7.39 7.09 1.19
C VAL A 167 7.16 7.56 2.62
N LEU A 168 7.11 6.65 3.61
CA LEU A 168 7.00 7.09 5.00
C LEU A 168 8.20 7.97 5.39
N ARG A 169 9.42 7.57 5.00
CA ARG A 169 10.65 8.36 5.19
C ARG A 169 10.54 9.77 4.63
N ILE A 170 10.16 9.90 3.36
CA ILE A 170 9.95 11.20 2.71
C ILE A 170 8.92 12.04 3.47
N ILE A 171 7.86 11.42 3.99
CA ILE A 171 6.82 12.15 4.71
C ILE A 171 7.32 12.60 6.07
N VAL A 172 7.91 11.73 6.91
CA VAL A 172 8.09 12.03 8.34
C VAL A 172 9.53 12.19 8.81
N GLU A 173 10.54 11.67 8.12
CA GLU A 173 11.92 11.70 8.62
C GLU A 173 12.46 13.14 8.74
N ASP A 174 13.24 13.40 9.80
CA ASP A 174 13.77 14.72 10.18
C ASP A 174 12.70 15.82 10.38
N LYS A 175 11.43 15.44 10.52
CA LYS A 175 10.31 16.37 10.72
C LYS A 175 9.66 16.18 12.09
N LYS A 176 8.94 17.21 12.53
CA LYS A 176 8.14 17.18 13.75
C LYS A 176 6.73 16.69 13.41
N VAL A 177 6.29 15.62 14.07
CA VAL A 177 4.96 15.05 13.89
C VAL A 177 4.16 15.12 15.17
N ARG A 178 2.85 15.30 15.06
CA ARG A 178 1.90 15.11 16.16
C ARG A 178 1.51 13.64 16.24
N LEU A 179 1.53 13.11 17.45
CA LEU A 179 1.21 11.71 17.74
C LEU A 179 -0.10 11.63 18.52
N GLU A 180 -1.10 11.00 17.93
CA GLU A 180 -2.41 10.82 18.54
C GLU A 180 -2.62 9.36 18.91
N LYS A 181 -2.84 9.10 20.20
CA LYS A 181 -3.22 7.78 20.70
C LYS A 181 -4.72 7.57 20.50
N ASP A 182 -5.12 6.33 20.24
CA ASP A 182 -6.50 5.91 20.45
C ASP A 182 -6.69 5.41 21.90
N ILE A 183 -7.05 4.13 22.10
CA ILE A 183 -7.28 3.56 23.43
C ILE A 183 -5.98 2.94 23.95
N THR A 184 -5.39 2.04 23.17
CA THR A 184 -4.16 1.32 23.53
C THR A 184 -2.94 2.21 23.36
N ASN A 185 -2.04 2.21 24.35
CA ASN A 185 -0.84 3.04 24.29
C ASN A 185 0.31 2.37 23.54
N ARG A 186 0.56 1.09 23.83
CA ARG A 186 1.69 0.33 23.29
C ARG A 186 1.27 -1.08 22.92
N ASP A 187 1.96 -1.66 21.94
CA ASP A 187 1.83 -3.08 21.61
C ASP A 187 2.71 -3.98 22.50
N LEU A 188 2.69 -5.29 22.26
CA LEU A 188 3.48 -6.29 22.99
C LEU A 188 5.00 -6.13 22.80
N TYR A 189 5.43 -5.41 21.76
CA TYR A 189 6.85 -5.09 21.50
C TYR A 189 7.28 -3.79 22.15
N GLY A 190 6.36 -3.09 22.83
CA GLY A 190 6.60 -1.83 23.49
C GLY A 190 6.59 -0.63 22.54
N ARG A 191 6.15 -0.76 21.27
CA ARG A 191 6.05 0.38 20.34
C ARG A 191 4.81 1.21 20.69
N PHE A 192 4.89 2.53 20.59
CA PHE A 192 3.72 3.39 20.70
C PHE A 192 2.77 3.18 19.52
N LEU A 193 1.50 2.97 19.81
CA LEU A 193 0.45 2.87 18.79
C LEU A 193 -0.15 4.24 18.54
N ARG A 194 0.05 4.81 17.34
CA ARG A 194 -0.34 6.20 17.04
C ARG A 194 -0.96 6.39 15.66
N TYR A 195 -1.91 7.30 15.60
CA TYR A 195 -2.24 8.07 14.40
C TYR A 195 -1.28 9.25 14.31
N VAL A 196 -0.71 9.49 13.14
CA VAL A 196 0.42 10.40 12.96
C VAL A 196 0.00 11.52 12.02
N TYR A 197 0.32 12.75 12.42
CA TYR A 197 0.03 13.95 11.64
C TYR A 197 1.31 14.75 11.42
N LEU A 198 1.54 15.16 10.18
CA LEU A 198 2.52 16.18 9.82
C LEU A 198 1.74 17.41 9.37
N ASP A 199 1.74 18.46 10.19
CA ASP A 199 0.82 19.59 10.03
C ASP A 199 -0.64 19.07 9.93
N ASP A 200 -1.33 19.35 8.81
CA ASP A 200 -2.69 18.88 8.53
C ASP A 200 -2.74 17.51 7.82
N LEU A 201 -1.60 16.95 7.42
CA LEU A 201 -1.54 15.67 6.72
C LEU A 201 -1.72 14.50 7.69
N PHE A 202 -2.82 13.78 7.58
CA PHE A 202 -3.00 12.50 8.27
C PHE A 202 -2.19 11.39 7.57
N VAL A 203 -1.03 11.06 8.12
CA VAL A 203 -0.03 10.17 7.49
C VAL A 203 -0.58 8.77 7.27
N ASN A 204 -1.26 8.17 8.26
CA ASN A 204 -1.80 6.81 8.14
C ASN A 204 -2.78 6.70 6.96
N LEU A 205 -3.66 7.70 6.80
CA LEU A 205 -4.59 7.78 5.68
C LEU A 205 -3.86 7.89 4.35
N GLU A 206 -2.82 8.72 4.28
CA GLU A 206 -2.08 8.94 3.04
C GLU A 206 -1.31 7.69 2.58
N MET A 207 -0.75 6.92 3.53
CA MET A 207 -0.11 5.64 3.25
C MET A 207 -1.08 4.65 2.61
N VAL A 208 -2.30 4.53 3.14
CA VAL A 208 -3.34 3.64 2.59
C VAL A 208 -3.88 4.16 1.26
N LYS A 209 -4.21 5.45 1.19
CA LYS A 209 -4.83 6.08 0.00
C LYS A 209 -3.96 5.96 -1.25
N ARG A 210 -2.63 5.93 -1.09
CA ARG A 210 -1.67 5.74 -2.19
C ARG A 210 -1.26 4.29 -2.41
N GLY A 211 -1.79 3.35 -1.64
CA GLY A 211 -1.51 1.93 -1.78
C GLY A 211 -0.15 1.49 -1.22
N PHE A 212 0.44 2.22 -0.27
CA PHE A 212 1.67 1.81 0.42
C PHE A 212 1.42 0.89 1.62
N ALA A 213 0.19 0.82 2.10
CA ALA A 213 -0.24 -0.07 3.17
C ALA A 213 -1.68 -0.54 2.92
N ASN A 214 -2.04 -1.71 3.46
CA ASN A 214 -3.42 -2.16 3.56
C ASN A 214 -4.02 -1.74 4.91
N VAL A 215 -5.34 -1.72 5.01
CA VAL A 215 -6.03 -1.46 6.28
C VAL A 215 -5.87 -2.65 7.19
N PHE A 216 -5.54 -2.38 8.45
CA PHE A 216 -5.45 -3.40 9.50
C PHE A 216 -5.87 -2.77 10.82
N THR A 217 -7.11 -3.06 11.25
CA THR A 217 -7.69 -2.51 12.47
C THR A 217 -7.96 -3.62 13.47
N MET A 218 -7.67 -3.36 14.74
CA MET A 218 -7.92 -4.30 15.83
C MET A 218 -8.63 -3.55 16.95
N ALA A 219 -9.78 -4.07 17.38
CA ALA A 219 -10.45 -3.52 18.54
C ALA A 219 -9.52 -3.56 19.78
N PRO A 220 -9.51 -2.50 20.61
CA PRO A 220 -10.44 -1.37 20.60
C PRO A 220 -10.02 -0.17 19.73
N ASP A 221 -8.88 -0.23 19.05
CA ASP A 221 -8.28 0.91 18.32
C ASP A 221 -8.84 1.06 16.89
N VAL A 222 -10.06 1.59 16.80
CA VAL A 222 -10.85 1.69 15.55
C VAL A 222 -11.32 3.11 15.23
N LYS A 223 -10.81 4.14 15.93
CA LYS A 223 -11.29 5.54 15.80
C LYS A 223 -11.39 6.05 14.35
N TYR A 224 -10.45 5.68 13.48
CA TYR A 224 -10.42 6.09 12.08
C TYR A 224 -10.63 4.92 11.09
N ALA A 225 -11.22 3.80 11.52
CA ALA A 225 -11.40 2.63 10.67
C ALA A 225 -12.17 2.95 9.36
N ASP A 226 -13.31 3.66 9.46
CA ASP A 226 -14.16 3.96 8.31
C ASP A 226 -13.43 4.77 7.22
N ILE A 227 -12.68 5.81 7.60
CA ILE A 227 -11.97 6.65 6.63
C ILE A 227 -10.79 5.91 5.99
N LEU A 228 -10.12 5.01 6.74
CA LEU A 228 -9.06 4.17 6.22
C LEU A 228 -9.59 3.14 5.21
N VAL A 229 -10.73 2.50 5.49
CA VAL A 229 -11.40 1.59 4.56
C VAL A 229 -11.77 2.31 3.26
N MET A 230 -12.29 3.53 3.35
CA MET A 230 -12.62 4.35 2.18
C MET A 230 -11.37 4.70 1.34
N ALA A 231 -10.25 5.00 1.99
CA ALA A 231 -8.98 5.25 1.32
C ALA A 231 -8.42 4.00 0.64
N GLU A 232 -8.56 2.83 1.26
CA GLU A 232 -8.12 1.57 0.65
C GLU A 232 -8.96 1.24 -0.58
N ARG A 233 -10.28 1.44 -0.50
CA ARG A 233 -11.15 1.28 -1.65
C ARG A 233 -10.74 2.19 -2.80
N TYR A 234 -10.41 3.45 -2.51
CA TYR A 234 -9.88 4.38 -3.52
C TYR A 234 -8.58 3.84 -4.14
N ALA A 235 -7.64 3.36 -3.34
CA ALA A 235 -6.38 2.81 -3.83
C ALA A 235 -6.59 1.56 -4.70
N ARG A 236 -7.55 0.70 -4.33
CA ARG A 236 -7.96 -0.49 -5.11
C ARG A 236 -8.57 -0.12 -6.47
N GLU A 237 -9.53 0.79 -6.47
CA GLU A 237 -10.23 1.23 -7.69
C GLU A 237 -9.30 1.92 -8.69
N ASN A 238 -8.22 2.54 -8.20
CA ASN A 238 -7.21 3.22 -9.01
C ASN A 238 -5.92 2.41 -9.24
N GLU A 239 -5.89 1.13 -8.83
CA GLU A 239 -4.77 0.21 -9.04
C GLU A 239 -3.43 0.76 -8.54
N LEU A 240 -3.44 1.42 -7.37
CA LEU A 240 -2.28 2.09 -6.79
C LEU A 240 -1.46 1.13 -5.92
N GLY A 241 -0.13 1.19 -6.03
CA GLY A 241 0.81 0.46 -5.18
C GLY A 241 0.48 -1.03 -5.05
N LEU A 242 0.14 -1.48 -3.83
CA LEU A 242 -0.28 -2.85 -3.55
C LEU A 242 -1.45 -3.36 -4.41
N TRP A 243 -2.23 -2.46 -5.01
CA TRP A 243 -3.40 -2.80 -5.81
C TRP A 243 -3.14 -2.84 -7.31
N GLN A 244 -1.88 -2.68 -7.74
CA GLN A 244 -1.50 -2.89 -9.14
C GLN A 244 -1.84 -4.31 -9.58
N LYS A 245 -2.52 -4.43 -10.72
CA LYS A 245 -2.98 -5.72 -11.24
C LYS A 245 -1.91 -6.43 -12.05
N SER A 246 -1.88 -7.75 -11.91
CA SER A 246 -1.16 -8.63 -12.80
C SER A 246 -1.80 -8.61 -14.20
N LEU A 247 -0.99 -8.88 -15.22
CA LEU A 247 -1.51 -9.19 -16.56
C LEU A 247 -2.12 -10.60 -16.60
N THR A 248 -1.85 -11.43 -15.59
CA THR A 248 -2.44 -12.76 -15.49
C THR A 248 -3.89 -12.66 -15.03
N SER A 249 -4.77 -13.37 -15.72
CA SER A 249 -6.20 -13.44 -15.42
C SER A 249 -6.73 -14.85 -15.65
N GLY A 250 -8.03 -15.07 -15.42
CA GLY A 250 -8.65 -16.38 -15.63
C GLY A 250 -8.34 -17.41 -14.56
N ILE A 251 -7.87 -16.96 -13.38
CA ILE A 251 -7.80 -17.79 -12.18
C ILE A 251 -9.07 -17.56 -11.38
N LYS A 252 -9.78 -18.62 -11.02
CA LYS A 252 -10.91 -18.54 -10.08
C LYS A 252 -10.46 -19.01 -8.72
N VAL A 253 -10.93 -18.32 -7.68
CA VAL A 253 -10.67 -18.65 -6.28
C VAL A 253 -11.98 -19.13 -5.64
N THR A 254 -11.88 -20.16 -4.81
CA THR A 254 -12.95 -20.57 -3.89
C THR A 254 -12.31 -20.94 -2.57
N VAL A 255 -12.91 -20.52 -1.46
CA VAL A 255 -12.41 -20.82 -0.11
C VAL A 255 -13.45 -21.65 0.62
N ASN A 256 -13.03 -22.82 1.13
CA ASN A 256 -13.77 -23.56 2.13
C ASN A 256 -13.24 -23.13 3.50
N TYR A 257 -13.94 -22.23 4.17
CA TYR A 257 -13.50 -21.62 5.42
C TYR A 257 -14.04 -22.36 6.65
N ASP A 258 -15.28 -22.86 6.61
CA ASP A 258 -15.92 -23.55 7.74
C ASP A 258 -15.61 -25.06 7.66
N ALA A 259 -14.67 -25.52 8.50
CA ALA A 259 -14.35 -26.94 8.58
C ALA A 259 -15.43 -27.68 9.39
N GLU A 260 -15.72 -28.94 9.03
CA GLU A 260 -16.64 -29.73 9.86
C GLU A 260 -16.04 -29.93 11.27
N GLY A 261 -16.73 -29.43 12.29
CA GLY A 261 -16.36 -29.57 13.69
C GLY A 261 -15.65 -28.36 14.29
N ASP A 262 -14.54 -28.60 14.97
CA ASP A 262 -13.70 -27.55 15.58
C ASP A 262 -12.47 -27.35 14.69
N ASP A 263 -12.39 -26.20 14.01
CA ASP A 263 -11.38 -25.90 12.99
C ASP A 263 -9.95 -26.10 13.50
N ARG A 264 -9.71 -25.81 14.79
CA ARG A 264 -8.40 -25.99 15.44
C ARG A 264 -7.95 -27.45 15.47
N LYS A 265 -8.88 -28.39 15.30
CA LYS A 265 -8.64 -29.84 15.23
C LYS A 265 -8.75 -30.39 13.82
N ASN A 266 -9.29 -29.60 12.88
CA ASN A 266 -9.52 -29.96 11.48
C ASN A 266 -9.00 -28.88 10.52
N LEU A 267 -7.73 -28.51 10.66
CA LEU A 267 -7.12 -27.45 9.83
C LEU A 267 -7.14 -27.77 8.33
N ASN A 268 -7.12 -29.05 7.93
CA ASN A 268 -7.26 -29.42 6.51
C ASN A 268 -8.72 -29.39 6.03
N GLY A 269 -9.69 -29.18 6.92
CA GLY A 269 -11.05 -28.84 6.56
C GLY A 269 -11.17 -27.41 6.02
N GLU A 270 -10.23 -26.53 6.37
CA GLU A 270 -10.09 -25.24 5.69
C GLU A 270 -9.14 -25.36 4.50
N TYR A 271 -9.56 -24.90 3.33
CA TYR A 271 -8.72 -24.93 2.13
C TYR A 271 -9.16 -23.95 1.06
N VAL A 272 -8.21 -23.60 0.20
CA VAL A 272 -8.43 -22.80 -1.00
C VAL A 272 -8.40 -23.71 -2.22
N ILE A 273 -9.35 -23.52 -3.13
CA ILE A 273 -9.31 -24.05 -4.49
C ILE A 273 -8.94 -22.92 -5.43
N LEU A 274 -7.88 -23.12 -6.22
CA LEU A 274 -7.61 -22.30 -7.39
C LEU A 274 -7.97 -23.09 -8.64
N GLU A 275 -8.62 -22.46 -9.61
CA GLU A 275 -8.93 -23.05 -10.92
C GLU A 275 -8.33 -22.22 -12.04
N ASN A 276 -7.49 -22.84 -12.88
CA ASN A 276 -6.98 -22.21 -14.09
C ASN A 276 -8.00 -22.39 -15.21
N SER A 277 -8.82 -21.36 -15.45
CA SER A 277 -9.84 -21.37 -16.52
C SER A 277 -9.28 -21.01 -17.90
N ASN A 278 -7.96 -20.86 -18.03
CA ASN A 278 -7.31 -20.57 -19.30
C ASN A 278 -7.09 -21.84 -20.14
N SER A 279 -6.92 -21.65 -21.44
CA SER A 279 -6.54 -22.72 -22.38
C SER A 279 -5.03 -22.98 -22.44
N TYR A 280 -4.24 -22.40 -21.52
CA TYR A 280 -2.79 -22.52 -21.46
C TYR A 280 -2.31 -22.72 -20.02
N ASP A 281 -1.13 -23.31 -19.90
CA ASP A 281 -0.46 -23.54 -18.62
C ASP A 281 0.15 -22.24 -18.08
N ILE A 282 0.11 -22.05 -16.76
CA ILE A 282 0.67 -20.87 -16.08
C ILE A 282 1.78 -21.34 -15.14
N ASP A 283 2.95 -20.72 -15.21
CA ASP A 283 3.99 -20.93 -14.20
C ASP A 283 3.68 -20.04 -12.98
N ILE A 284 3.23 -20.67 -11.89
CA ILE A 284 2.91 -19.99 -10.63
C ILE A 284 4.05 -20.08 -9.61
N GLY A 285 5.24 -20.52 -10.03
CA GLY A 285 6.41 -20.50 -9.16
C GLY A 285 6.68 -19.08 -8.65
N GLY A 286 6.75 -18.93 -7.32
CA GLY A 286 6.94 -17.66 -6.64
C GLY A 286 5.66 -16.83 -6.44
N TRP A 287 4.49 -17.33 -6.84
CA TRP A 287 3.22 -16.69 -6.50
C TRP A 287 2.93 -16.81 -5.01
N SER A 288 2.05 -15.95 -4.49
CA SER A 288 1.66 -15.98 -3.07
C SER A 288 0.16 -15.83 -2.86
N ILE A 289 -0.33 -16.43 -1.78
CA ILE A 289 -1.67 -16.24 -1.22
C ILE A 289 -1.52 -15.57 0.14
N LYS A 290 -2.31 -14.52 0.39
CA LYS A 290 -2.37 -13.84 1.69
C LYS A 290 -3.82 -13.72 2.16
N ASP A 291 -4.06 -13.83 3.46
CA ASP A 291 -5.34 -13.46 4.10
C ASP A 291 -5.45 -11.95 4.39
N SER A 292 -6.51 -11.51 5.06
CA SER A 292 -6.65 -10.11 5.50
C SER A 292 -5.69 -9.72 6.64
N ALA A 293 -5.14 -10.70 7.36
CA ALA A 293 -4.17 -10.50 8.42
C ALA A 293 -2.73 -10.51 7.86
N THR A 294 -1.89 -11.39 8.38
CA THR A 294 -0.46 -11.48 8.06
C THR A 294 -0.04 -12.88 7.61
N ASN A 295 -0.99 -13.80 7.42
CA ASN A 295 -0.67 -15.15 6.97
C ASN A 295 -0.39 -15.12 5.47
N ILE A 296 0.82 -15.52 5.08
CA ILE A 296 1.23 -15.64 3.67
C ILE A 296 1.68 -17.08 3.38
N TYR A 297 1.21 -17.62 2.26
CA TYR A 297 1.69 -18.85 1.65
C TYR A 297 2.40 -18.54 0.33
N ASP A 298 3.60 -19.08 0.15
CA ASP A 298 4.41 -18.91 -1.06
C ASP A 298 4.47 -20.22 -1.85
N PHE A 299 4.09 -20.16 -3.12
CA PHE A 299 4.19 -21.30 -4.02
C PHE A 299 5.64 -21.54 -4.43
N GLY A 300 6.10 -22.77 -4.25
CA GLY A 300 7.30 -23.27 -4.91
C GLY A 300 7.11 -23.40 -6.43
N ASN A 301 8.13 -23.90 -7.13
CA ASN A 301 8.07 -24.10 -8.58
C ASN A 301 6.91 -25.03 -8.96
N PHE A 302 5.93 -24.50 -9.69
CA PHE A 302 4.76 -25.27 -10.12
C PHE A 302 4.18 -24.74 -11.43
N ILE A 303 3.85 -25.67 -12.34
CA ILE A 303 3.15 -25.36 -13.58
C ILE A 303 1.67 -25.69 -13.41
N PHE A 304 0.86 -24.65 -13.27
CA PHE A 304 -0.59 -24.75 -13.16
C PHE A 304 -1.21 -25.02 -14.52
N LYS A 305 -1.54 -26.29 -14.75
CA LYS A 305 -2.09 -26.78 -16.02
C LYS A 305 -3.40 -26.09 -16.43
N SER A 306 -3.58 -25.91 -17.74
CA SER A 306 -4.84 -25.40 -18.30
C SER A 306 -6.04 -26.24 -17.87
N ASN A 307 -7.17 -25.58 -17.59
CA ASN A 307 -8.44 -26.20 -17.18
C ASN A 307 -8.31 -27.19 -16.01
N SER A 308 -7.33 -26.99 -15.12
CA SER A 308 -7.15 -27.81 -13.92
C SER A 308 -7.42 -26.99 -12.66
N ARG A 309 -7.45 -27.69 -11.52
CA ARG A 309 -7.59 -27.09 -10.20
C ARG A 309 -6.48 -27.56 -9.28
N ILE A 310 -6.12 -26.71 -8.33
CA ILE A 310 -5.23 -27.05 -7.22
C ILE A 310 -5.90 -26.70 -5.90
N PHE A 311 -5.45 -27.39 -4.85
CA PHE A 311 -5.94 -27.26 -3.50
C PHE A 311 -4.79 -26.82 -2.59
N LEU A 312 -5.02 -25.80 -1.79
CA LEU A 312 -4.14 -25.41 -0.70
C LEU A 312 -4.87 -25.63 0.62
N TYR A 313 -4.47 -26.66 1.35
CA TYR A 313 -5.01 -26.97 2.68
C TYR A 313 -4.29 -26.18 3.76
N THR A 314 -5.02 -25.64 4.74
CA THR A 314 -4.44 -24.82 5.81
C THR A 314 -3.53 -25.61 6.76
N GLY A 315 -3.87 -26.86 7.05
CA GLY A 315 -3.09 -27.71 7.95
C GLY A 315 -1.86 -28.34 7.30
N SER A 316 -1.38 -29.41 7.93
CA SER A 316 -0.18 -30.13 7.50
C SER A 316 -0.50 -31.30 6.56
N GLY A 317 0.45 -31.60 5.68
CA GLY A 317 0.43 -32.74 4.78
C GLY A 317 1.69 -32.80 3.94
N LYS A 318 1.71 -33.67 2.93
CA LYS A 318 2.80 -33.75 1.96
C LYS A 318 2.28 -33.29 0.62
N ASP A 319 2.92 -32.28 0.04
CA ASP A 319 2.55 -31.77 -1.28
C ASP A 319 2.56 -32.89 -2.32
N SER A 320 1.53 -32.87 -3.18
CA SER A 320 1.40 -33.75 -4.33
C SER A 320 1.24 -32.89 -5.58
N ILE A 321 2.36 -32.68 -6.27
CA ILE A 321 2.43 -31.90 -7.51
C ILE A 321 1.56 -32.52 -8.61
N GLU A 322 1.50 -33.84 -8.67
CA GLU A 322 0.68 -34.56 -9.66
C GLU A 322 -0.82 -34.39 -9.42
N GLU A 323 -1.25 -34.35 -8.16
CA GLU A 323 -2.65 -34.17 -7.78
C GLU A 323 -3.05 -32.71 -7.57
N GLY A 324 -2.10 -31.77 -7.66
CA GLY A 324 -2.33 -30.36 -7.39
C GLY A 324 -2.70 -30.08 -5.93
N LYS A 325 -2.13 -30.81 -4.97
CA LYS A 325 -2.41 -30.63 -3.54
C LYS A 325 -1.20 -30.01 -2.83
N PHE A 326 -1.46 -28.95 -2.10
CA PHE A 326 -0.50 -28.19 -1.33
C PHE A 326 -0.95 -28.08 0.12
N TYR A 327 0.00 -27.99 1.03
CA TYR A 327 -0.26 -27.85 2.46
C TYR A 327 0.50 -26.66 3.02
N TRP A 328 -0.22 -25.74 3.66
CA TRP A 328 0.37 -24.57 4.31
C TRP A 328 1.22 -24.98 5.51
N GLY A 329 0.83 -26.05 6.21
CA GLY A 329 1.49 -26.47 7.44
C GLY A 329 1.23 -25.52 8.61
N SER A 330 0.14 -24.76 8.55
CA SER A 330 -0.26 -23.89 9.65
C SER A 330 -0.62 -24.72 10.88
N THR A 331 -0.33 -24.17 12.06
CA THR A 331 -0.73 -24.74 13.36
C THR A 331 -2.01 -24.12 13.91
N LYS A 332 -2.60 -23.18 13.17
CA LYS A 332 -3.79 -22.42 13.53
C LYS A 332 -4.69 -22.22 12.31
N PRO A 333 -6.00 -22.01 12.51
CA PRO A 333 -6.89 -21.51 11.47
C PRO A 333 -6.31 -20.29 10.76
N VAL A 334 -6.52 -20.20 9.46
CA VAL A 334 -6.11 -19.04 8.65
C VAL A 334 -7.34 -18.30 8.15
N TRP A 335 -8.39 -19.03 7.78
CA TRP A 335 -9.57 -18.48 7.14
C TRP A 335 -10.67 -18.25 8.18
N ASN A 336 -11.14 -17.02 8.34
CA ASN A 336 -12.15 -16.70 9.35
C ASN A 336 -13.57 -17.10 8.91
N ASN A 337 -14.38 -17.62 9.84
CA ASN A 337 -15.72 -18.15 9.51
C ASN A 337 -16.80 -17.09 9.25
N ASP A 338 -16.56 -15.84 9.63
CA ASP A 338 -17.51 -14.73 9.51
C ASP A 338 -17.24 -13.84 8.30
N HIS A 339 -15.97 -13.51 8.04
CA HIS A 339 -15.52 -12.79 6.86
C HIS A 339 -14.00 -12.84 6.72
N ASP A 340 -13.49 -13.01 5.49
CA ASP A 340 -12.08 -12.81 5.20
C ASP A 340 -11.86 -12.39 3.75
N THR A 341 -10.64 -11.93 3.46
CA THR A 341 -10.20 -11.59 2.11
C THR A 341 -8.95 -12.38 1.75
N LEU A 342 -9.00 -13.11 0.64
CA LEU A 342 -7.85 -13.71 0.01
C LEU A 342 -7.28 -12.78 -1.06
N TYR A 343 -5.97 -12.56 -1.03
CA TYR A 343 -5.21 -11.89 -2.07
C TYR A 343 -4.26 -12.88 -2.75
N LEU A 344 -4.46 -13.10 -4.05
CA LEU A 344 -3.56 -13.90 -4.88
C LEU A 344 -2.64 -12.97 -5.66
N ARG A 345 -1.32 -13.16 -5.53
CA ARG A 345 -0.31 -12.34 -6.21
C ARG A 345 0.63 -13.17 -7.05
N ASP A 346 1.08 -12.61 -8.16
CA ASP A 346 2.10 -13.23 -9.01
C ASP A 346 3.50 -13.11 -8.38
N ARG A 347 4.52 -13.62 -9.09
CA ARG A 347 5.91 -13.61 -8.60
C ARG A 347 6.52 -12.22 -8.52
N GLU A 348 5.96 -11.26 -9.27
CA GLU A 348 6.31 -9.86 -9.20
C GLU A 348 5.57 -9.14 -8.06
N GLY A 349 4.60 -9.82 -7.42
CA GLY A 349 3.78 -9.30 -6.34
C GLY A 349 2.54 -8.53 -6.79
N LEU A 350 2.24 -8.52 -8.08
CA LEU A 350 1.05 -7.86 -8.63
C LEU A 350 -0.21 -8.69 -8.34
N LEU A 351 -1.33 -8.00 -8.13
CA LEU A 351 -2.59 -8.62 -7.75
C LEU A 351 -3.21 -9.38 -8.94
N VAL A 352 -3.31 -10.70 -8.81
CA VAL A 352 -3.95 -11.57 -9.80
C VAL A 352 -5.45 -11.68 -9.54
N GLU A 353 -5.84 -11.92 -8.29
CA GLU A 353 -7.24 -12.08 -7.89
C GLU A 353 -7.44 -11.67 -6.43
N ILE A 354 -8.64 -11.16 -6.13
CA ILE A 354 -9.09 -10.86 -4.77
C ILE A 354 -10.44 -11.56 -4.53
N TYR A 355 -10.53 -12.32 -3.44
CA TYR A 355 -11.74 -13.05 -3.10
C TYR A 355 -12.20 -12.70 -1.69
N ASN A 356 -13.45 -12.26 -1.56
CA ASN A 356 -14.11 -11.98 -0.29
C ASN A 356 -15.32 -12.91 -0.17
N TYR A 357 -15.62 -13.41 1.02
CA TYR A 357 -16.76 -14.29 1.27
C TYR A 357 -17.55 -13.89 2.51
#